data_AF-A0A359M4Q8-F1
#
_entry.id   AF-A0A359M4Q8-F1
#
_cell.length_a   1.000
_cell.length_b   1.000
_cell.length_c   1.000
_cell.angle_alpha   90.00
_cell.angle_beta   90.00
_cell.angle_gamma   90.00
#
_symmetry.space_group_name_H-M   'P 1'
#
loop_
_entity.id
_entity.type
_entity.pdbx_description
1 polymer ?
#
loop_
_entity_poly.entity_id
_entity_poly.type
_entity_poly.pdbx_seq_one_letter_code
_entity_poly.pdbx_strand_id
1 'polypeptide(L)'
;MGGRHQYQEYFDANPGVYFRSTGWLERGENLEQLSLDETRRRTGAGYTLEDLVEKYGEDNGRYLWEQLTAYKSNYRQLTYIETGVEPDRSFEIRAREEASRRGWAFDIVRGNLHLLGRMIDGDWSGDAFLRVPVGSRTVACYDDSILGVEPIVP
;
A
#
# COMPACT_ATOMS: atom_id res chain seq x y z
N MET A 1 -9.47 0.37 10.50
CA MET A 1 -8.14 0.87 10.07
C MET A 1 -8.17 2.37 9.86
N GLY A 2 -7.44 3.12 10.67
CA GLY A 2 -7.32 4.58 10.51
C GLY A 2 -6.13 5.19 11.24
N GLY A 3 -5.14 4.38 11.59
CA GLY A 3 -3.91 4.80 12.26
C GLY A 3 -2.87 3.68 12.18
N ARG A 4 -1.60 4.04 12.39
CA ARG A 4 -0.46 3.13 12.23
C ARG A 4 -0.59 1.86 13.07
N HIS A 5 -0.92 1.98 14.36
CA HIS A 5 -0.93 0.84 15.28
C HIS A 5 -2.00 -0.19 14.89
N GLN A 6 -3.22 0.28 14.58
CA GLN A 6 -4.30 -0.59 14.10
C GLN A 6 -3.97 -1.27 12.77
N TYR A 7 -3.25 -0.58 11.87
CA TYR A 7 -2.77 -1.18 10.64
C TYR A 7 -1.73 -2.27 10.94
N GLN A 8 -0.75 -1.98 11.80
CA GLN A 8 0.33 -2.90 12.14
C GLN A 8 -0.21 -4.17 12.81
N GLU A 9 -1.04 -4.03 13.84
CA GLU A 9 -1.69 -5.15 14.53
C GLU A 9 -2.46 -6.05 13.56
N TYR A 10 -3.22 -5.44 12.64
CA TYR A 10 -3.99 -6.18 11.66
C TYR A 10 -3.09 -6.88 10.63
N PHE A 11 -2.06 -6.20 10.15
CA PHE A 11 -1.12 -6.74 9.17
C PHE A 11 -0.33 -7.93 9.74
N ASP A 12 0.17 -7.81 10.98
CA ASP A 12 0.91 -8.86 11.65
C ASP A 12 0.05 -10.10 11.93
N ALA A 13 -1.23 -9.89 12.25
CA ALA A 13 -2.20 -10.98 12.42
C ALA A 13 -2.61 -11.65 11.10
N ASN A 14 -2.47 -10.96 9.96
CA ASN A 14 -2.93 -11.41 8.64
C ASN A 14 -1.81 -11.38 7.59
N PRO A 15 -0.74 -12.20 7.73
CA PRO A 15 0.34 -12.18 6.75
C PRO A 15 -0.17 -12.64 5.39
N GLY A 16 0.29 -11.96 4.33
CA GLY A 16 -0.22 -12.16 2.97
C GLY A 16 -1.60 -11.54 2.72
N VAL A 17 -1.99 -10.52 3.50
CA VAL A 17 -3.18 -9.73 3.22
C VAL A 17 -2.94 -8.69 2.13
N TYR A 18 -3.93 -8.54 1.27
CA TYR A 18 -3.98 -7.55 0.20
C TYR A 18 -5.19 -6.65 0.40
N PHE A 19 -5.02 -5.33 0.30
CA PHE A 19 -6.08 -4.38 0.66
C PHE A 19 -6.79 -3.79 -0.56
N ARG A 20 -8.10 -3.61 -0.43
CA ARG A 20 -8.93 -2.82 -1.34
C ARG A 20 -9.74 -1.80 -0.56
N SER A 21 -10.04 -0.68 -1.19
CA SER A 21 -10.99 0.33 -0.70
C SER A 21 -11.77 0.90 -1.88
N THR A 22 -12.85 1.64 -1.62
CA THR A 22 -13.63 2.33 -2.66
C THR A 22 -12.75 3.16 -3.58
N GLY A 23 -11.91 4.03 -3.00
CA GLY A 23 -11.06 4.92 -3.79
C GLY A 23 -10.07 4.17 -4.69
N TRP A 24 -9.58 3.01 -4.25
CA TRP A 24 -8.71 2.16 -5.06
C TRP A 24 -9.46 1.48 -6.21
N LEU A 25 -10.68 0.97 -5.97
CA LEU A 25 -11.45 0.31 -7.03
C LEU A 25 -12.14 1.30 -7.98
N GLU A 26 -12.37 2.53 -7.54
CA GLU A 26 -13.00 3.58 -8.35
C GLU A 26 -12.00 4.30 -9.26
N ARG A 27 -10.80 4.61 -8.75
CA ARG A 27 -9.78 5.43 -9.45
C ARG A 27 -8.40 4.79 -9.52
N GLY A 28 -8.19 3.69 -8.81
CA GLY A 28 -6.87 3.06 -8.63
C GLY A 28 -6.43 2.18 -9.79
N GLU A 29 -7.33 1.69 -10.66
CA GLU A 29 -6.90 0.88 -11.82
C GLU A 29 -5.94 1.65 -12.75
N ASN A 30 -6.15 2.97 -12.93
CA ASN A 30 -5.22 3.83 -13.66
C ASN A 30 -3.96 4.22 -12.84
N LEU A 31 -4.04 4.15 -11.50
CA LEU A 31 -2.91 4.44 -10.60
C LEU A 31 -1.99 3.22 -10.41
N GLU A 32 -2.50 1.98 -10.47
CA GLU A 32 -1.69 0.76 -10.50
C GLU A 32 -0.70 0.82 -11.67
N GLN A 33 -1.13 1.31 -12.83
CA GLN A 33 -0.27 1.46 -14.01
C GLN A 33 0.87 2.47 -13.78
N LEU A 34 0.59 3.59 -13.09
CA LEU A 34 1.59 4.61 -12.74
C LEU A 34 2.53 4.17 -11.62
N SER A 35 2.00 3.50 -10.59
CA SER A 35 2.78 2.93 -9.48
C SER A 35 3.67 1.80 -9.98
N LEU A 36 3.19 0.95 -10.88
CA LEU A 36 3.99 -0.08 -11.53
C LEU A 36 5.06 0.54 -12.42
N ASP A 37 4.80 1.61 -13.16
CA ASP A 37 5.81 2.29 -13.98
C ASP A 37 6.90 3.00 -13.15
N GLU A 38 6.55 3.63 -12.02
CA GLU A 38 7.56 4.18 -11.11
C GLU A 38 8.35 3.06 -10.40
N THR A 39 7.68 1.98 -10.02
CA THR A 39 8.32 0.81 -9.40
C THR A 39 9.24 0.09 -10.39
N ARG A 40 8.84 -0.02 -11.67
CA ARG A 40 9.65 -0.49 -12.80
C ARG A 40 10.94 0.29 -12.91
N ARG A 41 10.84 1.63 -12.89
CA ARG A 41 12.00 2.53 -13.02
C ARG A 41 12.95 2.48 -11.83
N ARG A 42 12.44 2.28 -10.61
CA ARG A 42 13.27 2.34 -9.39
C ARG A 42 13.76 1.00 -8.85
N THR A 43 13.08 -0.11 -9.13
CA THR A 43 13.33 -1.40 -8.45
C THR A 43 13.49 -2.59 -9.39
N GLY A 44 13.24 -2.44 -10.69
CA GLY A 44 13.15 -3.57 -11.64
C GLY A 44 11.86 -4.40 -11.50
N ALA A 45 11.00 -4.12 -10.52
CA ALA A 45 9.70 -4.77 -10.43
C ALA A 45 8.74 -4.15 -11.45
N GLY A 46 8.52 -4.90 -12.53
CA GLY A 46 7.50 -4.70 -13.54
C GLY A 46 7.97 -4.94 -14.98
N TYR A 47 9.22 -5.33 -15.22
CA TYR A 47 9.53 -6.06 -16.45
C TYR A 47 8.52 -7.18 -16.66
N THR A 48 8.05 -7.41 -17.89
CA THR A 48 7.32 -8.63 -18.19
C THR A 48 8.27 -9.81 -18.23
N LEU A 49 7.75 -11.04 -18.26
CA LEU A 49 8.59 -12.21 -18.46
C LEU A 49 9.37 -12.09 -19.77
N GLU A 50 8.71 -11.58 -20.83
CA GLU A 50 9.31 -11.37 -22.15
C GLU A 50 10.48 -10.39 -22.10
N ASP A 51 10.33 -9.26 -21.39
CA ASP A 51 11.44 -8.28 -21.23
C ASP A 51 12.67 -8.92 -20.55
N LEU A 52 12.44 -9.77 -19.55
CA LEU A 52 13.50 -10.44 -18.80
C LEU A 52 14.16 -11.55 -19.64
N VAL A 53 13.37 -12.30 -20.40
CA VAL A 53 13.86 -13.34 -21.31
C VAL A 53 14.67 -12.73 -22.45
N GLU A 54 14.22 -11.61 -23.05
CA GLU A 54 14.97 -10.90 -24.09
C GLU A 54 16.33 -10.41 -23.57
N LYS A 55 16.35 -9.87 -22.35
CA LYS A 55 17.56 -9.25 -21.78
C LYS A 55 18.54 -10.25 -21.17
N TYR A 56 18.06 -11.36 -20.61
CA TYR A 56 18.88 -12.29 -19.83
C TYR A 56 18.89 -13.73 -20.36
N GLY A 57 18.13 -14.02 -21.42
CA GLY A 57 17.92 -15.37 -21.96
C GLY A 57 16.80 -16.12 -21.23
N GLU A 58 16.31 -17.22 -21.83
CA GLU A 58 15.16 -17.99 -21.33
C GLU A 58 15.32 -18.43 -19.87
N ASP A 59 16.42 -19.11 -19.54
CA ASP A 59 16.62 -19.69 -18.21
C ASP A 59 16.77 -18.61 -17.12
N ASN A 60 17.65 -17.62 -17.34
CA ASN A 60 17.88 -16.56 -16.36
C ASN A 60 16.70 -15.59 -16.28
N GLY A 61 16.05 -15.28 -17.39
CA GLY A 61 14.89 -14.42 -17.44
C GLY A 61 13.72 -15.01 -16.67
N ARG A 62 13.46 -16.32 -16.83
CA ARG A 62 12.46 -17.06 -16.06
C ARG A 62 12.80 -17.13 -14.57
N TYR A 63 14.05 -17.43 -14.23
CA TYR A 63 14.49 -17.43 -12.83
C TYR A 63 14.30 -16.05 -12.16
N LEU A 64 14.72 -14.97 -12.83
CA LEU A 64 14.55 -13.60 -12.33
C LEU A 64 13.07 -13.24 -12.20
N TRP A 65 12.24 -13.60 -13.17
CA TRP A 65 10.80 -13.39 -13.09
C TRP A 65 10.20 -14.10 -11.89
N GLU A 66 10.54 -15.37 -11.67
CA GLU A 66 10.07 -16.14 -10.52
C GLU A 66 10.48 -15.49 -9.21
N GLN A 67 11.75 -15.11 -9.03
CA GLN A 67 12.21 -14.44 -7.81
C GLN A 67 11.55 -13.08 -7.60
N LEU A 68 11.40 -12.29 -8.67
CA LEU A 68 10.78 -10.97 -8.62
C LEU A 68 9.26 -11.03 -8.43
N THR A 69 8.60 -12.15 -8.76
CA THR A 69 7.15 -12.30 -8.62
C THR A 69 6.72 -13.23 -7.50
N ALA A 70 7.65 -13.92 -6.84
CA ALA A 70 7.39 -14.83 -5.71
C ALA A 70 6.65 -14.15 -4.53
N TYR A 71 6.76 -12.82 -4.37
CA TYR A 71 5.97 -12.12 -3.36
C TYR A 71 4.46 -12.18 -3.64
N LYS A 72 4.05 -12.30 -4.91
CA LYS A 72 2.63 -12.36 -5.32
C LYS A 72 1.97 -13.68 -4.91
N SER A 73 2.73 -14.78 -4.88
CA SER A 73 2.23 -16.09 -4.45
C SER A 73 2.00 -16.21 -2.93
N ASN A 74 2.50 -15.24 -2.15
CA ASN A 74 2.32 -15.24 -0.69
C ASN A 74 1.01 -14.57 -0.26
N TYR A 75 0.31 -13.90 -1.18
CA TYR A 75 -1.02 -13.36 -0.86
C TYR A 75 -2.03 -14.49 -0.77
N ARG A 76 -2.81 -14.47 0.31
CA ARG A 76 -3.82 -15.49 0.63
C ARG A 76 -5.13 -14.90 1.12
N GLN A 77 -5.17 -13.58 1.34
CA GLN A 77 -6.34 -12.87 1.84
C GLN A 77 -6.49 -11.53 1.14
N LEU A 78 -7.73 -11.16 0.84
CA LEU A 78 -8.12 -9.82 0.44
C LEU A 78 -8.98 -9.21 1.54
N THR A 79 -8.61 -8.04 2.03
CA THR A 79 -9.40 -7.27 2.99
C THR A 79 -9.92 -5.99 2.34
N TYR A 80 -11.25 -5.85 2.33
CA TYR A 80 -11.91 -4.62 1.91
C TYR A 80 -12.01 -3.65 3.10
N ILE A 81 -11.56 -2.42 2.91
CA ILE A 81 -11.62 -1.35 3.90
C ILE A 81 -12.87 -0.51 3.62
N GLU A 82 -13.87 -0.63 4.48
CA GLU A 82 -15.09 0.16 4.43
C GLU A 82 -14.83 1.56 4.99
N THR A 83 -14.71 2.54 4.10
CA THR A 83 -14.29 3.91 4.44
C THR A 83 -15.43 4.80 4.95
N GLY A 84 -16.68 4.40 4.73
CA GLY A 84 -17.88 5.15 5.07
C GLY A 84 -18.28 6.20 4.02
N VAL A 85 -17.59 6.24 2.87
CA VAL A 85 -17.87 7.16 1.74
C VAL A 85 -18.28 6.41 0.47
N GLU A 86 -18.48 5.10 0.58
CA GLU A 86 -19.02 4.23 -0.46
C GLU A 86 -20.40 4.73 -0.95
N PRO A 87 -20.65 4.79 -2.27
CA PRO A 87 -21.99 5.11 -2.77
C PRO A 87 -22.99 3.96 -2.51
N ASP A 88 -22.49 2.72 -2.55
CA ASP A 88 -23.23 1.48 -2.29
C ASP A 88 -22.25 0.30 -2.05
N ARG A 89 -22.77 -0.93 -1.98
CA ARG A 89 -21.97 -2.15 -1.77
C ARG A 89 -21.28 -2.70 -3.03
N SER A 90 -21.39 -2.03 -4.19
CA SER A 90 -20.84 -2.55 -5.46
C SER A 90 -19.33 -2.79 -5.40
N PHE A 91 -18.59 -1.91 -4.72
CA PHE A 91 -17.14 -2.05 -4.56
C PHE A 91 -16.74 -3.21 -3.64
N GLU A 92 -17.48 -3.41 -2.55
CA GLU A 92 -17.30 -4.58 -1.68
C GLU A 92 -17.53 -5.88 -2.47
N ILE A 93 -18.58 -5.92 -3.30
CA ILE A 93 -18.90 -7.09 -4.14
C ILE A 93 -17.76 -7.38 -5.12
N ARG A 94 -17.25 -6.36 -5.83
CA ARG A 94 -16.10 -6.51 -6.74
C ARG A 94 -14.86 -7.03 -6.03
N ALA A 95 -14.57 -6.53 -4.83
CA ALA A 95 -13.44 -6.99 -4.02
C ALA A 95 -13.60 -8.47 -3.61
N ARG A 96 -14.82 -8.87 -3.24
CA ARG A 96 -15.16 -10.25 -2.89
C ARG A 96 -15.02 -11.20 -4.09
N GLU A 97 -15.48 -10.77 -5.27
CA GLU A 97 -15.32 -11.51 -6.52
C GLU A 97 -13.84 -11.65 -6.90
N GLU A 98 -13.03 -10.60 -6.71
CA GLU A 98 -11.58 -10.67 -6.89
C GLU A 98 -10.93 -11.70 -5.98
N ALA A 99 -11.26 -11.69 -4.68
CA ALA A 99 -10.77 -12.67 -3.72
C ALA A 99 -11.14 -14.10 -4.15
N SER A 100 -12.41 -14.31 -4.54
CA SER A 100 -12.90 -15.61 -4.99
C SER A 100 -12.19 -16.10 -6.25
N ARG A 101 -11.96 -15.24 -7.25
CA ARG A 101 -11.23 -15.60 -8.48
C ARG A 101 -9.79 -16.00 -8.22
N ARG A 102 -9.17 -15.40 -7.19
CA ARG A 102 -7.78 -15.68 -6.79
C ARG A 102 -7.67 -16.83 -5.78
N GLY A 103 -8.80 -17.37 -5.29
CA GLY A 103 -8.81 -18.38 -4.23
C GLY A 103 -8.33 -17.84 -2.88
N TRP A 104 -8.48 -16.54 -2.63
CA TRP A 104 -8.07 -15.87 -1.40
C TRP A 104 -9.23 -15.79 -0.40
N ALA A 105 -8.91 -15.83 0.89
CA ALA A 105 -9.85 -15.48 1.96
C ALA A 105 -10.33 -14.03 1.79
N PHE A 106 -11.56 -13.73 2.19
CA PHE A 106 -12.12 -12.38 2.11
C PHE A 106 -12.53 -11.90 3.49
N ASP A 107 -12.12 -10.67 3.83
CA ASP A 107 -12.50 -10.00 5.07
C ASP A 107 -12.91 -8.55 4.82
N ILE A 108 -13.66 -7.96 5.75
CA ILE A 108 -14.07 -6.55 5.71
C ILE A 108 -13.69 -5.91 7.04
N VAL A 109 -12.98 -4.78 6.95
CA VAL A 109 -12.66 -3.96 8.11
C VAL A 109 -13.19 -2.56 7.95
N ARG A 110 -13.71 -1.99 9.03
CA ARG A 110 -14.16 -0.59 9.02
C ARG A 110 -12.97 0.35 9.10
N GLY A 111 -12.87 1.24 8.12
CA GLY A 111 -11.97 2.37 8.06
C GLY A 111 -12.34 3.47 9.05
N ASN A 112 -11.38 4.33 9.39
CA ASN A 112 -11.63 5.52 10.20
C ASN A 112 -10.92 6.72 9.56
N LEU A 113 -11.69 7.74 9.16
CA LEU A 113 -11.22 8.96 8.51
C LEU A 113 -10.80 10.07 9.50
N HIS A 114 -10.72 9.78 10.79
CA HIS A 114 -10.39 10.76 11.83
C HIS A 114 -9.07 11.50 11.56
N LEU A 115 -8.02 10.81 11.09
CA LEU A 115 -6.76 11.47 10.71
C LEU A 115 -6.94 12.44 9.54
N LEU A 116 -7.76 12.10 8.54
CA LEU A 116 -8.05 13.00 7.44
C LEU A 116 -8.82 14.25 7.92
N GLY A 117 -9.79 14.07 8.81
CA GLY A 117 -10.51 15.17 9.46
C GLY A 117 -9.56 16.11 10.20
N ARG A 118 -8.73 15.57 11.11
CA ARG A 118 -7.74 16.35 11.87
C ARG A 118 -6.76 17.11 10.99
N MET A 119 -6.34 16.51 9.87
CA MET A 119 -5.45 17.16 8.91
C MET A 119 -6.08 18.44 8.33
N ILE A 120 -7.36 18.36 7.93
CA ILE A 120 -8.12 19.47 7.33
C ILE A 120 -8.45 20.54 8.38
N ASP A 121 -8.83 20.10 9.58
CA ASP A 121 -9.21 20.99 10.69
C ASP A 121 -8.02 21.72 11.33
N GLY A 122 -6.79 21.40 10.91
CA GLY A 122 -5.56 21.99 11.45
C GLY A 122 -5.17 21.47 12.84
N ASP A 123 -5.83 20.41 13.31
CA ASP A 123 -5.48 19.75 14.57
C ASP A 123 -4.32 18.77 14.37
N TRP A 124 -3.12 19.34 14.25
CA TRP A 124 -1.87 18.58 14.12
C TRP A 124 -1.20 18.30 15.47
N SER A 125 -1.99 18.24 16.55
CA SER A 125 -1.48 17.97 17.89
C SER A 125 -1.18 16.48 18.12
N GLY A 126 -0.27 16.17 19.04
CA GLY A 126 0.15 14.80 19.36
C GLY A 126 1.03 14.15 18.28
N ASP A 127 1.12 12.82 18.33
CA ASP A 127 2.10 12.04 17.55
C ASP A 127 1.56 11.56 16.19
N ALA A 128 0.36 11.98 15.81
CA ALA A 128 -0.28 11.58 14.56
C ALA A 128 0.28 12.30 13.33
N PHE A 129 0.94 13.46 13.53
CA PHE A 129 1.47 14.30 12.46
C PHE A 129 2.88 14.79 12.80
N LEU A 130 3.78 14.69 11.83
CA LEU A 130 5.10 15.31 11.92
C LEU A 130 5.00 16.79 11.56
N ARG A 131 5.28 17.67 12.52
CA ARG A 131 5.34 19.12 12.28
C ARG A 131 6.77 19.52 11.98
N VAL A 132 7.00 20.12 10.80
CA VAL A 132 8.32 20.56 10.35
C VAL A 132 8.39 22.09 10.40
N PRO A 133 9.07 22.70 11.40
CA PRO A 133 9.22 24.14 11.47
C PRO A 133 10.05 24.69 10.31
N VAL A 134 9.91 25.99 10.05
CA VAL A 134 10.80 26.71 9.13
C VAL A 134 12.25 26.54 9.56
N GLY A 135 13.15 26.30 8.60
CA GLY A 135 14.57 26.06 8.89
C GLY A 135 14.88 24.67 9.41
N SER A 136 13.95 23.72 9.31
CA SER A 136 14.18 22.30 9.64
C SER A 136 13.97 21.40 8.43
N ARG A 137 14.49 20.17 8.48
CA ARG A 137 14.27 19.12 7.46
C ARG A 137 13.81 17.82 8.09
N THR A 138 13.18 16.96 7.29
CA THR A 138 12.83 15.60 7.69
C THR A 138 14.03 14.68 7.63
N VAL A 139 14.10 13.74 8.57
CA VAL A 139 15.12 12.68 8.60
C VAL A 139 14.48 11.32 8.84
N ALA A 140 15.08 10.27 8.30
CA ALA A 140 14.67 8.91 8.62
C ALA A 140 15.18 8.53 10.02
N CYS A 141 14.29 7.99 10.83
CA CYS A 141 14.60 7.42 12.14
C CYS A 141 14.51 5.90 12.05
N TYR A 142 15.41 5.21 12.76
CA TYR A 142 15.47 3.74 12.79
C TYR A 142 14.85 3.18 14.08
N ASP A 143 13.81 3.87 14.55
CA ASP A 143 12.99 3.51 15.72
C ASP A 143 11.50 3.60 15.36
N ASP A 144 10.63 3.50 16.36
CA ASP A 144 9.18 3.53 16.15
C ASP A 144 8.66 4.83 15.53
N SER A 145 9.40 5.93 15.57
CA SER A 145 8.98 7.19 14.98
C SER A 145 9.03 7.18 13.45
N ILE A 146 9.87 6.34 12.82
CA ILE A 146 10.16 6.25 11.37
C ILE A 146 10.74 7.55 10.76
N LEU A 147 10.25 8.70 11.18
CA LEU A 147 10.47 10.01 10.57
C LEU A 147 10.57 11.06 11.67
N GLY A 148 11.69 11.78 11.69
CA GLY A 148 11.98 12.85 12.64
C GLY A 148 12.21 14.19 11.96
N VAL A 149 12.53 15.20 12.76
CA VAL A 149 12.86 16.56 12.31
C VAL A 149 14.16 17.01 12.94
N GLU A 150 15.05 17.60 12.15
CA GLU A 150 16.28 18.23 12.63
C GLU A 150 16.45 19.64 12.05
N PRO A 151 17.13 20.56 12.77
CA PRO A 151 17.42 21.88 12.25
C PRO A 151 18.39 21.82 11.07
N ILE A 152 18.14 22.66 10.06
CA ILE A 152 19.10 22.94 8.99
C ILE A 152 20.12 23.91 9.59
N VAL A 153 21.24 23.38 10.06
CA VAL A 153 22.37 24.19 10.54
C VAL A 153 23.01 24.86 9.30
N PRO A 154 23.23 26.19 9.30
CA PRO A 154 23.88 26.89 8.20
C PRO A 154 25.35 26.50 8.03
#